data_AF-A0A136L1Z8-F1
#
_entry.id   AF-A0A136L1Z8-F1
#
_cell.length_a   1.000
_cell.length_b   1.000
_cell.length_c   1.000
_cell.angle_alpha   90.00
_cell.angle_beta   90.00
_cell.angle_gamma   90.00
#
_symmetry.space_group_name_H-M   'P 1'
#
loop_
_entity.id
_entity.type
_entity.pdbx_description
1 polymer ?
#
loop_
_entity_poly.entity_id
_entity_poly.type
_entity_poly.pdbx_seq_one_letter_code
_entity_poly.pdbx_strand_id
1 'polypeptide(L)'
;MAWLIAYKSEQKNISQVTALSFFALNPLVMLEALGNGHNEMMMIAFITLGLILYQKNKWLWASVAFTFACLIKLPALLIFPIFGLSLLTTSNSLQTRLTRGLIAGSVFISLFFIFYRFMGPFPDVIQGVIDSFSRRSFSPAYALHVIVREFNPEFAKAILANTRNLFFLIYIFILIQFVRKKLTLLEAGFLAYLFQIFLSNAFRIWYPLWLIPFAVLNLNSKTYWRVFLFGVAVQFSMVSYYILWRWHWRYWDWGLSGPLAPYWNYFTIMTPFTVSWTFTLPFLGELIGKWKDKNKFEKELWI
;
A
#
# COMPACT_ATOMS: atom_id res chain seq x y z
N MET A 1 -4.82 18.97 2.35
CA MET A 1 -3.90 18.01 1.71
C MET A 1 -3.26 18.61 0.45
N ALA A 2 -4.06 19.14 -0.49
CA ALA A 2 -3.58 19.86 -1.68
C ALA A 2 -2.59 21.01 -1.38
N TRP A 3 -2.88 21.82 -0.35
CA TRP A 3 -2.06 22.98 0.04
C TRP A 3 -0.68 22.62 0.61
N LEU A 4 -0.47 21.36 1.02
CA LEU A 4 0.80 20.92 1.63
C LEU A 4 1.70 20.16 0.64
N ILE A 5 1.14 19.62 -0.45
CA ILE A 5 1.89 19.08 -1.60
C ILE A 5 2.76 20.19 -2.25
N ALA A 6 2.36 21.45 -2.08
CA ALA A 6 3.08 22.64 -2.49
C ALA A 6 4.52 22.73 -1.94
N TYR A 7 4.85 22.17 -0.77
CA TYR A 7 6.06 22.62 -0.08
C TYR A 7 7.42 22.07 -0.62
N LYS A 8 7.47 21.08 -1.53
CA LYS A 8 8.74 20.34 -1.78
C LYS A 8 9.06 19.90 -3.22
N SER A 9 8.49 20.58 -4.19
CA SER A 9 8.76 20.43 -5.63
C SER A 9 10.23 20.75 -6.05
N GLU A 10 11.06 21.31 -5.16
CA GLU A 10 12.38 21.86 -5.53
C GLU A 10 13.52 20.84 -5.67
N GLN A 11 13.39 19.59 -5.19
CA GLN A 11 14.50 18.60 -5.24
C GLN A 11 14.62 17.82 -6.57
N LYS A 12 13.58 17.87 -7.41
CA LYS A 12 13.54 17.41 -8.80
C LYS A 12 12.56 18.36 -9.46
N ASN A 13 12.93 19.11 -10.51
CA ASN A 13 12.16 20.16 -11.22
C ASN A 13 10.68 19.81 -11.59
N ILE A 14 9.87 19.37 -10.65
CA ILE A 14 8.52 18.86 -10.80
C ILE A 14 7.66 19.84 -10.06
N SER A 15 6.93 20.67 -10.79
CA SER A 15 6.13 21.74 -10.18
C SER A 15 5.15 21.19 -9.13
N GLN A 16 4.82 22.04 -8.16
CA GLN A 16 3.79 21.78 -7.17
C GLN A 16 2.45 21.43 -7.82
N VAL A 17 2.12 22.15 -8.90
CA VAL A 17 0.91 21.93 -9.71
C VAL A 17 0.93 20.52 -10.29
N THR A 18 2.05 20.05 -10.83
CA THR A 18 2.19 18.69 -11.36
C THR A 18 1.93 17.62 -10.31
N ALA A 19 2.52 17.75 -9.11
CA ALA A 19 2.31 16.80 -8.03
C ALA A 19 0.85 16.81 -7.51
N LEU A 20 0.23 17.99 -7.46
CA LEU A 20 -1.17 18.15 -7.08
C LEU A 20 -2.12 17.58 -8.14
N SER A 21 -1.87 17.86 -9.42
CA SER A 21 -2.62 17.30 -10.55
C SER A 21 -2.51 15.77 -10.55
N PHE A 22 -1.31 15.23 -10.33
CA PHE A 22 -1.13 13.78 -10.21
C PHE A 22 -1.96 13.19 -9.08
N PHE A 23 -2.05 13.84 -7.92
CA PHE A 23 -2.92 13.40 -6.83
C PHE A 23 -4.41 13.49 -7.19
N ALA A 24 -4.86 14.68 -7.60
CA ALA A 24 -6.28 15.00 -7.78
C ALA A 24 -6.91 14.28 -8.99
N LEU A 25 -6.14 14.08 -10.05
CA LEU A 25 -6.58 13.44 -11.29
C LEU A 25 -6.20 11.95 -11.34
N ASN A 26 -5.66 11.39 -10.26
CA ASN A 26 -5.41 9.96 -10.22
C ASN A 26 -6.75 9.20 -10.24
N PRO A 27 -6.97 8.24 -11.15
CA PRO A 27 -8.22 7.49 -11.20
C PRO A 27 -8.52 6.75 -9.90
N LEU A 28 -7.50 6.29 -9.15
CA LEU A 28 -7.70 5.70 -7.82
C LEU A 28 -8.28 6.71 -6.86
N VAL A 29 -7.75 7.92 -6.83
CA VAL A 29 -8.22 8.96 -5.90
C VAL A 29 -9.63 9.37 -6.30
N MET A 30 -9.90 9.64 -7.57
CA MET A 30 -11.23 10.07 -7.99
C MET A 30 -12.32 9.03 -7.67
N LEU A 31 -12.06 7.74 -7.93
CA LEU A 31 -13.09 6.71 -7.83
C LEU A 31 -13.16 6.08 -6.42
N GLU A 32 -12.02 5.77 -5.82
CA GLU A 32 -11.99 5.07 -4.52
C GLU A 32 -12.08 6.04 -3.33
N ALA A 33 -11.52 7.25 -3.45
CA ALA A 33 -11.59 8.24 -2.38
C ALA A 33 -12.95 8.93 -2.35
N LEU A 34 -13.34 9.55 -3.47
CA LEU A 34 -14.53 10.39 -3.55
C LEU A 34 -15.79 9.56 -3.82
N GLY A 35 -15.69 8.55 -4.69
CA GLY A 35 -16.83 7.72 -5.06
C GLY A 35 -17.25 6.72 -3.98
N ASN A 36 -16.29 5.98 -3.41
CA ASN A 36 -16.59 4.87 -2.48
C ASN A 36 -16.57 5.24 -0.98
N GLY A 37 -15.99 6.39 -0.60
CA GLY A 37 -16.01 6.87 0.80
C GLY A 37 -15.22 6.00 1.78
N HIS A 38 -14.18 5.30 1.33
CA HIS A 38 -13.39 4.41 2.17
C HIS A 38 -12.52 5.17 3.20
N ASN A 39 -12.50 4.67 4.45
CA ASN A 39 -11.74 5.25 5.57
C ASN A 39 -10.21 5.30 5.32
N GLU A 40 -9.72 4.60 4.30
CA GLU A 40 -8.35 4.67 3.79
C GLU A 40 -7.88 6.10 3.53
N MET A 41 -8.78 6.98 3.09
CA MET A 41 -8.41 8.37 2.84
C MET A 41 -8.04 9.12 4.10
N MET A 42 -8.69 8.82 5.23
CA MET A 42 -8.34 9.41 6.51
C MET A 42 -6.96 8.90 6.98
N MET A 43 -6.71 7.60 6.83
CA MET A 43 -5.38 7.01 7.11
C MET A 43 -4.29 7.68 6.25
N ILE A 44 -4.53 7.81 4.94
CA ILE A 44 -3.62 8.42 3.96
C ILE A 44 -3.37 9.90 4.26
N ALA A 45 -4.41 10.64 4.67
CA ALA A 45 -4.29 12.03 5.08
C ALA A 45 -3.36 12.17 6.30
N PHE A 46 -3.54 11.32 7.32
CA PHE A 46 -2.68 11.33 8.51
C PHE A 46 -1.24 10.87 8.23
N ILE A 47 -1.04 9.86 7.38
CA ILE A 47 0.30 9.46 6.92
C ILE A 47 0.99 10.64 6.21
N THR A 48 0.28 11.29 5.29
CA THR A 48 0.82 12.43 4.53
C THR A 48 1.14 13.59 5.47
N LEU A 49 0.24 13.91 6.40
CA LEU A 49 0.46 14.93 7.43
C LEU A 49 1.70 14.61 8.28
N GLY A 50 1.84 13.37 8.73
CA GLY A 50 2.99 12.92 9.52
C GLY A 50 4.31 13.06 8.76
N LEU A 51 4.35 12.64 7.48
CA LEU A 51 5.52 12.81 6.62
C LEU A 51 5.91 14.29 6.46
N ILE A 52 4.93 15.17 6.25
CA ILE A 52 5.16 16.60 6.06
C ILE A 52 5.62 17.28 7.36
N LEU A 53 4.99 16.95 8.49
CA LEU A 53 5.41 17.44 9.81
C LEU A 53 6.83 17.00 10.14
N TYR A 54 7.17 15.74 9.84
CA TYR A 54 8.52 15.22 10.05
C TYR A 54 9.54 15.98 9.19
N GLN A 55 9.23 16.21 7.91
CA GLN A 55 10.08 17.01 7.02
C GLN A 55 10.26 18.45 7.49
N LYS A 56 9.29 19.01 8.23
CA LYS A 56 9.36 20.33 8.89
C LYS A 56 10.02 20.28 10.27
N ASN A 57 10.72 19.19 10.60
CA ASN A 57 11.35 18.92 11.90
C ASN A 57 10.38 18.91 13.10
N LYS A 58 9.06 18.83 12.87
CA LYS A 58 8.01 18.73 13.90
C LYS A 58 7.73 17.26 14.24
N TRP A 59 8.77 16.54 14.64
CA TRP A 59 8.71 15.09 14.83
C TRP A 59 7.68 14.63 15.87
N LEU A 60 7.42 15.39 16.94
CA LEU A 60 6.42 15.04 17.93
C LEU A 60 5.01 15.02 17.33
N TRP A 61 4.67 16.05 16.55
CA TRP A 61 3.39 16.11 15.83
C TRP A 61 3.31 15.07 14.72
N ALA A 62 4.45 14.72 14.10
CA ALA A 62 4.51 13.61 13.17
C ALA A 62 4.17 12.28 13.86
N SER A 63 4.68 12.03 15.07
CA SER A 63 4.32 10.87 15.88
C SER A 63 2.81 10.81 16.11
N VAL A 64 2.20 11.92 16.55
CA VAL A 64 0.74 12.02 16.76
C VAL A 64 -0.03 11.69 15.49
N ALA A 65 0.35 12.27 14.35
CA ALA A 65 -0.30 12.01 13.07
C ALA A 65 -0.17 10.54 12.64
N PHE A 66 1.02 9.93 12.75
CA PHE A 66 1.20 8.51 12.44
C PHE A 66 0.43 7.59 13.39
N THR A 67 0.33 7.93 14.67
CA THR A 67 -0.51 7.19 15.61
C THR A 67 -1.97 7.24 15.20
N PHE A 68 -2.51 8.40 14.83
CA PHE A 68 -3.88 8.49 14.29
C PHE A 68 -4.07 7.66 13.03
N ALA A 69 -3.09 7.62 12.12
CA ALA A 69 -3.16 6.71 10.97
C ALA A 69 -3.28 5.23 11.40
N CYS A 70 -2.50 4.80 12.39
CA CYS A 70 -2.53 3.43 12.94
C CYS A 70 -3.86 3.10 13.62
N LEU A 71 -4.44 4.06 14.35
CA LEU A 71 -5.76 3.93 14.97
C LEU A 71 -6.89 3.77 13.94
N ILE A 72 -6.71 4.32 12.73
CA ILE A 72 -7.70 4.19 11.65
C ILE A 72 -7.61 2.81 11.01
N LYS A 73 -6.39 2.37 10.64
CA LYS A 73 -6.17 1.09 9.97
C LYS A 73 -4.79 0.49 10.26
N LEU A 74 -4.80 -0.82 10.53
CA LEU A 74 -3.62 -1.66 10.82
C LEU A 74 -2.44 -1.50 9.83
N PRO A 75 -2.65 -1.46 8.50
CA PRO A 75 -1.56 -1.22 7.54
C PRO A 75 -0.71 0.03 7.82
N ALA A 76 -1.27 1.05 8.49
CA ALA A 76 -0.49 2.23 8.87
C ALA A 76 0.67 1.92 9.82
N LEU A 77 0.62 0.81 10.57
CA LEU A 77 1.72 0.37 11.44
C LEU A 77 3.04 0.19 10.69
N LEU A 78 3.01 -0.05 9.37
CA LEU A 78 4.22 -0.17 8.56
C LEU A 78 5.07 1.11 8.52
N ILE A 79 4.47 2.30 8.71
CA ILE A 79 5.28 3.53 8.72
C ILE A 79 6.02 3.73 10.06
N PHE A 80 5.50 3.14 11.14
CA PHE A 80 5.95 3.47 12.49
C PHE A 80 7.38 2.98 12.80
N PRO A 81 7.80 1.74 12.46
CA PRO A 81 9.19 1.33 12.62
C PRO A 81 10.15 2.14 11.73
N ILE A 82 9.75 2.48 10.50
CA ILE A 82 10.59 3.29 9.59
C ILE A 82 10.81 4.69 10.18
N PHE A 83 9.73 5.31 10.69
CA PHE A 83 9.79 6.60 11.38
C PHE A 83 10.56 6.53 12.70
N GLY A 84 10.38 5.48 13.51
CA GLY A 84 11.15 5.27 14.72
C GLY A 84 12.65 5.19 14.43
N LEU A 85 13.03 4.41 13.42
CA LEU A 85 14.43 4.35 12.94
C LEU A 85 14.91 5.69 12.38
N SER A 86 14.03 6.51 11.81
CA SER A 86 14.42 7.84 11.34
C SER A 86 14.75 8.77 12.51
N LEU A 87 13.96 8.76 13.59
CA LEU A 87 14.28 9.48 14.83
C LEU A 87 15.60 8.99 15.43
N LEU A 88 15.78 7.67 15.44
CA LEU A 88 17.00 7.06 15.92
C LEU A 88 18.19 7.33 15.00
N THR A 89 18.08 7.69 13.73
CA THR A 89 19.28 7.84 12.87
C THR A 89 19.59 9.29 12.48
N THR A 90 18.94 10.26 13.12
CA THR A 90 19.04 11.70 12.77
C THR A 90 19.92 12.50 13.74
N SER A 91 20.20 11.99 14.95
CA SER A 91 21.01 12.70 15.97
C SER A 91 22.31 11.96 16.27
N ASN A 92 23.39 12.71 16.53
CA ASN A 92 24.67 12.15 16.97
C ASN A 92 24.67 11.75 18.45
N SER A 93 23.88 12.42 19.30
CA SER A 93 23.76 12.09 20.73
C SER A 93 22.83 10.89 20.94
N LEU A 94 23.35 9.82 21.56
CA LEU A 94 22.58 8.64 21.94
C LEU A 94 21.40 8.97 22.86
N GLN A 95 21.62 9.85 23.84
CA GLN A 95 20.57 10.31 24.75
C GLN A 95 19.42 10.95 23.98
N THR A 96 19.71 11.84 23.02
CA THR A 96 18.67 12.48 22.20
C THR A 96 17.92 11.46 21.35
N ARG A 97 18.60 10.45 20.79
CA ARG A 97 17.99 9.37 20.01
C ARG A 97 16.99 8.59 20.87
N LEU A 98 17.43 8.15 22.05
CA LEU A 98 16.61 7.38 22.98
C LEU A 98 15.43 8.19 23.50
N THR A 99 15.63 9.44 23.91
CA THR A 99 14.56 10.31 24.40
C THR A 99 13.48 10.53 23.33
N ARG A 100 13.86 10.81 22.08
CA ARG A 100 12.88 10.97 20.99
C ARG A 100 12.13 9.68 20.70
N GLY A 101 12.82 8.55 20.70
CA GLY A 101 12.23 7.23 20.52
C GLY A 101 11.23 6.89 21.63
N LEU A 102 11.61 7.10 22.89
CA LEU A 102 10.76 6.89 24.06
C LEU A 102 9.53 7.79 24.02
N ILE A 103 9.69 9.09 23.74
CA ILE A 103 8.55 10.02 23.63
C ILE A 103 7.60 9.58 22.52
N ALA A 104 8.11 9.23 21.33
CA ALA A 104 7.27 8.78 20.22
C ALA A 104 6.54 7.47 20.56
N GLY A 105 7.23 6.51 21.21
CA GLY A 105 6.64 5.27 21.70
C GLY A 105 5.56 5.52 22.75
N SER A 106 5.81 6.40 23.72
CA SER A 106 4.83 6.78 24.74
C SER A 106 3.60 7.46 24.12
N VAL A 107 3.78 8.39 23.18
CA VAL A 107 2.65 9.01 22.45
C VAL A 107 1.81 7.95 21.75
N PHE A 108 2.46 7.00 21.06
CA PHE A 108 1.77 5.92 20.39
C PHE A 108 0.97 5.05 21.35
N ILE A 109 1.61 4.56 22.42
CA ILE A 109 0.99 3.71 23.43
C ILE A 109 -0.16 4.45 24.12
N SER A 110 0.06 5.67 24.62
CA SER A 110 -0.96 6.44 25.34
C SER A 110 -2.20 6.69 24.48
N LEU A 111 -2.04 7.18 23.24
CA LEU A 111 -3.18 7.42 22.36
C LEU A 111 -3.86 6.10 21.96
N PHE A 112 -3.08 5.05 21.70
CA PHE A 112 -3.63 3.72 21.41
C PHE A 112 -4.55 3.25 22.54
N PHE A 113 -4.06 3.24 23.78
CA PHE A 113 -4.83 2.83 24.95
C PHE A 113 -6.05 3.73 25.20
N ILE A 114 -5.91 5.05 25.07
CA ILE A 114 -7.03 5.99 25.23
C ILE A 114 -8.14 5.68 24.24
N PHE A 115 -7.84 5.60 22.94
CA PHE A 115 -8.87 5.42 21.91
C PHE A 115 -9.43 3.99 21.86
N TYR A 116 -8.58 2.96 22.02
CA TYR A 116 -9.05 1.58 22.01
C TYR A 116 -9.92 1.24 23.22
N ARG A 117 -9.70 1.91 24.37
CA ARG A 117 -10.57 1.74 25.55
C ARG A 117 -12.02 2.12 25.27
N PHE A 118 -12.26 3.08 24.35
CA PHE A 118 -13.62 3.49 23.95
C PHE A 118 -14.26 2.54 22.93
N MET A 119 -13.49 1.65 22.28
CA MET A 119 -14.02 0.74 21.27
C MET A 119 -14.62 -0.55 21.84
N GLY A 120 -14.21 -0.95 23.05
CA GLY A 120 -14.72 -2.14 23.71
C GLY A 120 -13.73 -2.74 24.72
N PRO A 121 -14.03 -3.92 25.28
CA PRO A 121 -13.09 -4.67 26.09
C PRO A 121 -11.83 -5.03 25.30
N PHE A 122 -10.64 -4.85 25.90
CA PHE A 122 -9.37 -5.12 25.22
C PHE A 122 -9.24 -6.52 24.61
N PRO A 123 -9.67 -7.62 25.27
CA PRO A 123 -9.57 -8.96 24.69
C PRO A 123 -10.29 -9.06 23.35
N ASP A 124 -11.51 -8.55 23.25
CA ASP A 124 -12.34 -8.63 22.04
C ASP A 124 -11.75 -7.80 20.91
N VAL A 125 -11.25 -6.60 21.23
CA VAL A 125 -10.62 -5.72 20.23
C VAL A 125 -9.32 -6.33 19.69
N ILE A 126 -8.51 -6.93 20.56
CA ILE A 126 -7.27 -7.63 20.16
C ILE A 126 -7.62 -8.85 19.30
N GLN A 127 -8.64 -9.62 19.67
CA GLN A 127 -9.09 -10.76 18.87
C GLN A 127 -9.53 -10.33 17.47
N GLY A 128 -10.31 -9.24 17.35
CA GLY A 128 -10.69 -8.69 16.04
C GLY A 128 -9.51 -8.25 15.17
N VAL A 129 -8.44 -7.75 15.79
CA VAL A 129 -7.17 -7.46 15.09
C VAL A 129 -6.52 -8.74 14.59
N ILE A 130 -6.44 -9.79 15.42
CA ILE A 130 -5.90 -11.10 15.06
C ILE A 130 -6.69 -11.71 13.90
N ASP A 131 -8.01 -11.70 14.00
CA ASP A 131 -8.92 -12.24 12.98
C ASP A 131 -8.77 -11.53 11.64
N SER A 132 -8.45 -10.23 11.65
CA SER A 132 -8.21 -9.45 10.44
C SER A 132 -7.03 -9.99 9.61
N PHE A 133 -6.04 -10.64 10.24
CA PHE A 133 -4.92 -11.29 9.54
C PHE A 133 -5.28 -12.63 8.88
N SER A 134 -6.39 -13.25 9.27
CA SER A 134 -6.83 -14.54 8.70
C SER A 134 -7.59 -14.39 7.39
N ARG A 135 -8.00 -13.16 7.04
CA ARG A 135 -8.78 -12.85 5.84
C ARG A 135 -8.03 -13.27 4.58
N ARG A 136 -8.76 -13.91 3.66
CA ARG A 136 -8.28 -14.35 2.35
C ARG A 136 -9.17 -13.72 1.28
N SER A 137 -8.58 -13.10 0.28
CA SER A 137 -9.33 -12.52 -0.85
C SER A 137 -8.45 -12.37 -2.08
N PHE A 138 -9.02 -11.76 -3.12
CA PHE A 138 -8.37 -11.35 -4.37
C PHE A 138 -6.92 -10.88 -4.15
N SER A 139 -5.91 -11.73 -4.36
CA SER A 139 -4.47 -11.43 -4.19
C SER A 139 -3.58 -12.39 -4.99
N PRO A 140 -2.30 -12.07 -5.25
CA PRO A 140 -1.35 -12.97 -5.93
C PRO A 140 -1.20 -14.31 -5.23
N ALA A 141 -1.09 -14.30 -3.91
CA ALA A 141 -1.01 -15.50 -3.08
C ALA A 141 -2.25 -16.39 -3.25
N TYR A 142 -3.43 -15.79 -3.26
CA TYR A 142 -4.69 -16.54 -3.41
C TYR A 142 -4.88 -17.07 -4.83
N ALA A 143 -4.53 -16.29 -5.86
CA ALA A 143 -4.54 -16.76 -7.25
C ALA A 143 -3.63 -17.98 -7.43
N LEU A 144 -2.40 -17.93 -6.90
CA LEU A 144 -1.48 -19.06 -6.95
C LEU A 144 -2.02 -20.26 -6.15
N HIS A 145 -2.60 -20.03 -4.98
CA HIS A 145 -3.25 -21.07 -4.18
C HIS A 145 -4.35 -21.79 -4.98
N VAL A 146 -5.22 -21.05 -5.69
CA VAL A 146 -6.31 -21.61 -6.50
C VAL A 146 -5.78 -22.48 -7.64
N ILE A 147 -4.67 -22.11 -8.27
CA ILE A 147 -4.06 -22.90 -9.35
C ILE A 147 -3.38 -24.15 -8.78
N VAL A 148 -2.55 -23.97 -7.75
CA VAL A 148 -1.68 -25.03 -7.21
C VAL A 148 -2.49 -26.11 -6.50
N ARG A 149 -3.60 -25.76 -5.84
CA ARG A 149 -4.39 -26.74 -5.08
C ARG A 149 -4.95 -27.87 -5.95
N GLU A 150 -5.12 -27.65 -7.26
CA GLU A 150 -5.64 -28.66 -8.19
C GLU A 150 -4.61 -29.78 -8.44
N PHE A 151 -3.32 -29.49 -8.24
CA PHE A 151 -2.23 -30.45 -8.47
C PHE A 151 -1.55 -30.88 -7.15
N ASN A 152 -1.49 -30.00 -6.17
CA ASN A 152 -0.85 -30.24 -4.87
C ASN A 152 -1.53 -29.43 -3.74
N PRO A 153 -2.58 -30.00 -3.12
CA PRO A 153 -3.35 -29.33 -2.07
C PRO A 153 -2.53 -28.92 -0.84
N GLU A 154 -1.55 -29.74 -0.43
CA GLU A 154 -0.72 -29.47 0.74
C GLU A 154 0.23 -28.29 0.48
N PHE A 155 0.87 -28.25 -0.70
CA PHE A 155 1.70 -27.10 -1.08
C PHE A 155 0.88 -25.82 -1.24
N ALA A 156 -0.36 -25.91 -1.72
CA ALA A 156 -1.26 -24.76 -1.85
C ALA A 156 -1.55 -24.08 -0.50
N LYS A 157 -1.71 -24.84 0.58
CA LYS A 157 -1.88 -24.29 1.94
C LYS A 157 -0.61 -23.56 2.40
N ALA A 158 0.56 -24.12 2.08
CA ALA A 158 1.85 -23.53 2.44
C ALA A 158 2.07 -22.17 1.79
N ILE A 159 1.57 -21.91 0.57
CA ILE A 159 1.67 -20.60 -0.09
C ILE A 159 1.10 -19.48 0.80
N LEU A 160 -0.15 -19.62 1.25
CA LEU A 160 -0.82 -18.60 2.07
C LEU A 160 -0.18 -18.44 3.46
N ALA A 161 0.36 -19.52 4.02
CA ALA A 161 1.03 -19.47 5.31
C ALA A 161 2.37 -18.71 5.23
N ASN A 162 3.09 -18.83 4.11
CA ASN A 162 4.46 -18.33 3.96
C ASN A 162 4.56 -16.94 3.31
N THR A 163 3.54 -16.45 2.60
CA THR A 163 3.52 -15.10 2.01
C THR A 163 3.75 -14.00 3.03
N ARG A 164 3.16 -14.13 4.21
CA ARG A 164 3.39 -13.20 5.33
C ARG A 164 4.84 -13.23 5.81
N ASN A 165 5.45 -14.42 5.90
CA ASN A 165 6.85 -14.57 6.30
C ASN A 165 7.77 -13.91 5.27
N LEU A 166 7.49 -14.11 3.98
CA LEU A 166 8.21 -13.46 2.89
C LEU A 166 8.08 -11.93 2.96
N PHE A 167 6.88 -11.41 3.24
CA PHE A 167 6.70 -9.97 3.47
C PHE A 167 7.56 -9.47 4.63
N PHE A 168 7.57 -10.16 5.77
CA PHE A 168 8.39 -9.78 6.92
C PHE A 168 9.88 -9.75 6.58
N LEU A 169 10.39 -10.74 5.84
CA LEU A 169 11.79 -10.76 5.39
C LEU A 169 12.12 -9.55 4.50
N ILE A 170 11.24 -9.23 3.54
CA ILE A 170 11.41 -8.06 2.66
C ILE A 170 11.32 -6.76 3.46
N TYR A 171 10.39 -6.68 4.42
CA TYR A 171 10.23 -5.51 5.26
C TYR A 171 11.46 -5.27 6.14
N ILE A 172 12.02 -6.32 6.76
CA ILE A 172 13.29 -6.25 7.49
C ILE A 172 14.42 -5.78 6.56
N PHE A 173 14.50 -6.33 5.34
CA PHE A 173 15.46 -5.88 4.34
C PHE A 173 15.31 -4.38 4.03
N ILE A 174 14.08 -3.88 3.85
CA ILE A 174 13.80 -2.44 3.65
C ILE A 174 14.30 -1.62 4.85
N LEU A 175 14.04 -2.05 6.09
CA LEU A 175 14.52 -1.37 7.30
C LEU A 175 16.05 -1.32 7.36
N ILE A 176 16.73 -2.42 7.01
CA ILE A 176 18.19 -2.49 6.95
C ILE A 176 18.74 -1.51 5.91
N GLN A 177 18.17 -1.51 4.70
CA GLN A 177 18.59 -0.61 3.62
C GLN A 177 18.31 0.87 3.95
N PHE A 178 17.23 1.15 4.67
CA PHE A 178 16.92 2.47 5.19
C PHE A 178 17.95 2.94 6.24
N VAL A 179 18.30 2.10 7.22
CA VAL A 179 19.34 2.41 8.22
C VAL A 179 20.70 2.63 7.57
N ARG A 180 21.03 1.84 6.53
CA ARG A 180 22.23 2.01 5.68
C ARG A 180 22.19 3.25 4.78
N LYS A 181 21.16 4.08 4.89
CA LYS A 181 20.95 5.30 4.09
C LYS A 181 20.92 5.05 2.58
N LYS A 182 20.59 3.82 2.15
CA LYS A 182 20.37 3.45 0.74
C LYS A 182 18.94 3.76 0.28
N LEU A 183 18.03 3.97 1.23
CA LEU A 183 16.66 4.39 0.99
C LEU A 183 16.36 5.63 1.82
N THR A 184 15.61 6.57 1.24
CA THR A 184 14.95 7.65 1.97
C THR A 184 13.71 7.14 2.71
N LEU A 185 13.16 7.95 3.62
CA LEU A 185 11.91 7.62 4.32
C LEU A 185 10.74 7.38 3.34
N LEU A 186 10.68 8.18 2.28
CA LEU A 186 9.62 8.08 1.27
C LEU A 186 9.76 6.83 0.42
N GLU A 187 10.99 6.45 0.04
CA GLU A 187 11.25 5.22 -0.71
C GLU A 187 11.01 3.97 0.14
N ALA A 188 11.48 3.96 1.38
CA ALA A 188 11.24 2.86 2.31
C ALA A 188 9.74 2.68 2.58
N GLY A 189 9.01 3.77 2.81
CA GLY A 189 7.56 3.75 2.93
C GLY A 189 6.88 3.23 1.66
N PHE A 190 7.18 3.79 0.49
CA PHE A 190 6.61 3.33 -0.78
C PHE A 190 6.81 1.82 -1.00
N LEU A 191 8.03 1.33 -0.80
CA LEU A 191 8.35 -0.10 -0.96
C LEU A 191 7.63 -0.96 0.08
N ALA A 192 7.56 -0.55 1.34
CA ALA A 192 6.88 -1.31 2.39
C ALA A 192 5.39 -1.53 2.05
N TYR A 193 4.68 -0.47 1.65
CA TYR A 193 3.27 -0.58 1.27
C TYR A 193 3.08 -1.31 -0.06
N LEU A 194 3.99 -1.13 -1.02
CA LEU A 194 3.94 -1.87 -2.28
C LEU A 194 4.07 -3.37 -2.03
N PHE A 195 5.10 -3.81 -1.30
CA PHE A 195 5.27 -5.23 -1.02
C PHE A 195 4.16 -5.79 -0.13
N GLN A 196 3.59 -4.99 0.78
CA GLN A 196 2.41 -5.39 1.54
C GLN A 196 1.22 -5.68 0.61
N ILE A 197 0.99 -4.83 -0.40
CA ILE A 197 -0.08 -5.03 -1.39
C ILE A 197 0.13 -6.36 -2.14
N PHE A 198 1.34 -6.62 -2.60
CA PHE A 198 1.68 -7.82 -3.40
C PHE A 198 1.69 -9.12 -2.60
N LEU A 199 2.10 -9.07 -1.34
CA LEU A 199 2.31 -10.25 -0.49
C LEU A 199 1.18 -10.45 0.54
N SER A 200 0.13 -9.63 0.49
CA SER A 200 -1.05 -9.82 1.30
C SER A 200 -1.84 -11.06 0.88
N ASN A 201 -2.42 -11.75 1.88
CA ASN A 201 -3.38 -12.83 1.63
C ASN A 201 -4.77 -12.32 1.26
N ALA A 202 -5.02 -11.02 1.45
CA ALA A 202 -6.25 -10.36 1.10
C ALA A 202 -5.94 -8.98 0.57
N PHE A 203 -6.20 -8.77 -0.72
CA PHE A 203 -6.14 -7.46 -1.34
C PHE A 203 -7.54 -6.94 -1.67
N ARG A 204 -7.68 -5.61 -1.59
CA ARG A 204 -8.87 -4.85 -1.97
C ARG A 204 -8.46 -3.82 -3.00
N ILE A 205 -9.39 -3.53 -3.92
CA ILE A 205 -9.19 -2.63 -5.05
C ILE A 205 -8.67 -1.25 -4.65
N TRP A 206 -9.04 -0.75 -3.48
CA TRP A 206 -8.63 0.56 -2.98
C TRP A 206 -7.26 0.56 -2.25
N TYR A 207 -6.61 -0.60 -2.02
CA TYR A 207 -5.31 -0.65 -1.34
C TYR A 207 -4.17 0.11 -2.05
N PRO A 208 -4.11 0.20 -3.39
CA PRO A 208 -3.10 1.01 -4.06
C PRO A 208 -3.11 2.50 -3.68
N LEU A 209 -4.21 3.02 -3.13
CA LEU A 209 -4.25 4.36 -2.54
C LEU A 209 -3.15 4.56 -1.48
N TRP A 210 -2.71 3.51 -0.79
CA TRP A 210 -1.68 3.59 0.25
C TRP A 210 -0.32 4.05 -0.30
N LEU A 211 -0.08 3.93 -1.61
CA LEU A 211 1.15 4.38 -2.26
C LEU A 211 1.16 5.90 -2.51
N ILE A 212 -0.01 6.54 -2.54
CA ILE A 212 -0.20 7.94 -2.93
C ILE A 212 0.62 8.91 -2.07
N PRO A 213 0.63 8.84 -0.71
CA PRO A 213 1.44 9.73 0.12
C PRO A 213 2.90 9.79 -0.32
N PHE A 214 3.48 8.63 -0.60
CA PHE A 214 4.89 8.50 -0.91
C PHE A 214 5.19 8.88 -2.37
N ALA A 215 4.29 8.51 -3.29
CA ALA A 215 4.42 8.83 -4.70
C ALA A 215 4.30 10.34 -4.96
N VAL A 216 3.36 11.02 -4.30
CA VAL A 216 3.16 12.46 -4.47
C VAL A 216 4.31 13.27 -3.85
N LEU A 217 4.80 12.87 -2.66
CA LEU A 217 5.89 13.56 -1.98
C LEU A 217 7.28 13.23 -2.57
N ASN A 218 7.40 12.18 -3.39
CA ASN A 218 8.61 11.82 -4.12
C ASN A 218 8.26 11.42 -5.57
N LEU A 219 7.62 12.35 -6.29
CA LEU A 219 7.16 12.08 -7.65
C LEU A 219 8.37 11.91 -8.57
N ASN A 220 8.35 10.82 -9.34
CA ASN A 220 9.34 10.49 -10.36
C ASN A 220 8.69 9.48 -11.32
N SER A 221 9.34 9.18 -12.44
CA SER A 221 8.78 8.27 -13.45
C SER A 221 8.36 6.92 -12.88
N LYS A 222 9.14 6.32 -11.97
CA LYS A 222 8.80 5.03 -11.35
C LYS A 222 7.55 5.12 -10.49
N THR A 223 7.47 6.10 -9.59
CA THR A 223 6.32 6.25 -8.69
C THR A 223 5.07 6.70 -9.45
N TYR A 224 5.21 7.58 -10.45
CA TYR A 224 4.14 8.00 -11.35
C TYR A 224 3.53 6.81 -12.08
N TRP A 225 4.32 6.13 -12.92
CA TRP A 225 3.81 5.04 -13.76
C TRP A 225 3.28 3.90 -12.93
N ARG A 226 3.95 3.55 -11.83
CA ARG A 226 3.53 2.43 -11.00
C ARG A 226 2.17 2.69 -10.37
N VAL A 227 1.94 3.88 -9.81
CA VAL A 227 0.65 4.21 -9.18
C VAL A 227 -0.43 4.48 -10.22
N PHE A 228 -0.11 5.16 -11.33
CA PHE A 228 -1.06 5.41 -12.41
C PHE A 228 -1.55 4.10 -13.04
N LEU A 229 -0.64 3.21 -13.44
CA LEU A 229 -0.99 1.93 -14.04
C LEU A 229 -1.64 0.99 -13.02
N PHE A 230 -1.31 1.07 -11.73
CA PHE A 230 -2.10 0.37 -10.71
C PHE A 230 -3.54 0.84 -10.69
N GLY A 231 -3.75 2.15 -10.82
CA GLY A 231 -5.08 2.72 -10.90
C GLY A 231 -5.87 2.21 -12.07
N VAL A 232 -5.28 2.29 -13.27
CA VAL A 232 -5.90 1.75 -14.49
C VAL A 232 -6.22 0.25 -14.32
N ALA A 233 -5.28 -0.53 -13.79
CA ALA A 233 -5.44 -1.97 -13.63
C ALA A 233 -6.56 -2.33 -12.64
N VAL A 234 -6.67 -1.59 -11.54
CA VAL A 234 -7.77 -1.75 -10.58
C VAL A 234 -9.12 -1.39 -11.21
N GLN A 235 -9.20 -0.28 -11.95
CA GLN A 235 -10.45 0.12 -12.59
C GLN A 235 -10.88 -0.90 -13.64
N PHE A 236 -9.94 -1.49 -14.37
CA PHE A 236 -10.22 -2.59 -15.27
C PHE A 236 -10.74 -3.83 -14.52
N SER A 237 -10.19 -4.14 -13.33
CA SER A 237 -10.72 -5.21 -12.47
C SER A 237 -12.13 -4.91 -11.94
N MET A 238 -12.45 -3.65 -11.65
CA MET A 238 -13.82 -3.25 -11.26
C MET A 238 -14.80 -3.43 -12.41
N VAL A 239 -14.46 -2.97 -13.62
CA VAL A 239 -15.29 -3.20 -14.82
C VAL A 239 -15.48 -4.70 -15.05
N SER A 240 -14.40 -5.48 -14.94
CA SER A 240 -14.43 -6.94 -15.09
C SER A 240 -15.37 -7.61 -14.08
N TYR A 241 -15.40 -7.14 -12.83
CA TYR A 241 -16.28 -7.71 -11.81
C TYR A 241 -17.72 -7.16 -11.88
N TYR A 242 -17.87 -5.85 -11.71
CA TYR A 242 -19.17 -5.21 -11.52
C TYR A 242 -20.00 -5.13 -12.79
N ILE A 243 -19.37 -5.12 -13.96
CA ILE A 243 -20.06 -5.04 -15.25
C ILE A 243 -20.06 -6.42 -15.90
N LEU A 244 -18.89 -6.93 -16.28
CA LEU A 244 -18.80 -8.13 -17.10
C LEU A 244 -19.22 -9.38 -16.32
N TRP A 245 -18.61 -9.66 -15.18
CA TRP A 245 -18.92 -10.86 -14.40
C TRP A 245 -20.34 -10.83 -13.85
N ARG A 246 -20.69 -9.75 -13.13
CA ARG A 246 -21.96 -9.67 -12.40
C ARG A 246 -23.19 -9.78 -13.31
N TRP A 247 -23.14 -9.20 -14.51
CA TRP A 247 -24.30 -9.10 -15.38
C TRP A 247 -24.27 -10.04 -16.58
N HIS A 248 -23.08 -10.50 -17.00
CA HIS A 248 -22.95 -11.30 -18.21
C HIS A 248 -22.27 -12.64 -17.94
N TRP A 249 -20.98 -12.67 -17.59
CA TRP A 249 -20.22 -13.92 -17.55
C TRP A 249 -20.70 -14.92 -16.50
N ARG A 250 -21.23 -14.45 -15.36
CA ARG A 250 -21.79 -15.35 -14.33
C ARG A 250 -22.90 -16.25 -14.89
N TYR A 251 -23.65 -15.78 -15.87
CA TYR A 251 -24.80 -16.46 -16.47
C TYR A 251 -24.50 -17.00 -17.87
N TRP A 252 -23.23 -16.97 -18.29
CA TRP A 252 -22.86 -17.39 -19.64
C TRP A 252 -22.90 -18.92 -19.74
N ASP A 253 -23.76 -19.44 -20.62
CA ASP A 253 -24.00 -20.89 -20.80
C ASP A 253 -22.70 -21.67 -21.02
N TRP A 254 -21.78 -21.15 -21.84
CA TRP A 254 -20.48 -21.78 -22.08
C TRP A 254 -19.70 -22.01 -20.78
N GLY A 255 -19.75 -21.05 -19.87
CA GLY A 255 -19.11 -21.17 -18.56
C GLY A 255 -19.80 -22.16 -17.63
N LEU A 256 -21.13 -22.24 -17.69
CA LEU A 256 -21.95 -23.08 -16.81
C LEU A 256 -22.01 -24.56 -17.25
N SER A 257 -21.90 -24.84 -18.54
CA SER A 257 -21.98 -26.20 -19.09
C SER A 257 -20.69 -26.68 -19.76
N GLY A 258 -19.69 -25.81 -19.91
CA GLY A 258 -18.44 -26.13 -20.59
C GLY A 258 -17.39 -26.78 -19.68
N PRO A 259 -16.16 -26.98 -20.20
CA PRO A 259 -15.08 -27.67 -19.48
C PRO A 259 -14.66 -27.00 -18.17
N LEU A 260 -14.95 -25.70 -18.01
CA LEU A 260 -14.60 -24.92 -16.82
C LEU A 260 -15.77 -24.78 -15.82
N ALA A 261 -16.90 -25.45 -16.06
CA ALA A 261 -18.08 -25.38 -15.19
C ALA A 261 -17.78 -25.65 -13.70
N PRO A 262 -16.94 -26.64 -13.31
CA PRO A 262 -16.59 -26.86 -11.90
C PRO A 262 -15.89 -25.66 -11.24
N TYR A 263 -15.30 -24.79 -12.04
CA TYR A 263 -14.53 -23.63 -11.62
C TYR A 263 -15.23 -22.30 -11.91
N TRP A 264 -16.48 -22.30 -12.42
CA TRP A 264 -17.18 -21.10 -12.90
C TRP A 264 -17.75 -20.23 -11.75
N ASN A 265 -16.92 -19.96 -10.76
CA ASN A 265 -17.13 -19.00 -9.69
C ASN A 265 -16.08 -17.89 -9.81
N TYR A 266 -16.46 -16.66 -9.49
CA TYR A 266 -15.57 -15.49 -9.57
C TYR A 266 -14.23 -15.75 -8.87
N PHE A 267 -14.26 -16.30 -7.65
CA PHE A 267 -13.05 -16.47 -6.86
C PHE A 267 -12.10 -17.51 -7.44
N THR A 268 -12.60 -18.48 -8.20
CA THR A 268 -11.80 -19.55 -8.79
C THR A 268 -11.32 -19.21 -10.20
N ILE A 269 -12.15 -18.61 -11.05
CA ILE A 269 -11.79 -18.34 -12.45
C ILE A 269 -11.33 -16.92 -12.70
N MET A 270 -12.01 -15.94 -12.10
CA MET A 270 -11.69 -14.53 -12.34
C MET A 270 -10.53 -14.08 -11.48
N THR A 271 -10.31 -14.63 -10.29
CA THR A 271 -9.17 -14.24 -9.46
C THR A 271 -7.84 -14.47 -10.18
N PRO A 272 -7.51 -15.65 -10.74
CA PRO A 272 -6.27 -15.83 -11.49
C PRO A 272 -6.13 -14.89 -12.70
N PHE A 273 -7.22 -14.68 -13.43
CA PHE A 273 -7.24 -13.81 -14.60
C PHE A 273 -7.01 -12.34 -14.21
N THR A 274 -7.84 -11.82 -13.31
CA THR A 274 -7.84 -10.39 -12.94
C THR A 274 -6.65 -10.00 -12.05
N VAL A 275 -6.14 -10.90 -11.21
CA VAL A 275 -4.88 -10.68 -10.47
C VAL A 275 -3.72 -10.49 -11.44
N SER A 276 -3.67 -11.28 -12.52
CA SER A 276 -2.52 -11.27 -13.43
C SER A 276 -2.28 -9.88 -14.00
N TRP A 277 -3.28 -9.19 -14.55
CA TRP A 277 -3.06 -7.80 -15.00
C TRP A 277 -2.97 -6.80 -13.85
N THR A 278 -3.73 -6.99 -12.76
CA THR A 278 -3.75 -6.04 -11.63
C THR A 278 -2.34 -5.85 -11.07
N PHE A 279 -1.57 -6.94 -11.01
CA PHE A 279 -0.24 -6.96 -10.39
C PHE A 279 0.91 -6.94 -11.41
N THR A 280 0.68 -7.07 -12.72
CA THR A 280 1.74 -6.94 -13.75
C THR A 280 1.75 -5.58 -14.44
N LEU A 281 0.59 -5.00 -14.75
CA LEU A 281 0.47 -3.67 -15.39
C LEU A 281 1.25 -2.56 -14.66
N PRO A 282 1.29 -2.49 -13.31
CA PRO A 282 2.06 -1.46 -12.60
C PRO A 282 3.55 -1.41 -12.94
N PHE A 283 4.13 -2.46 -13.52
CA PHE A 283 5.54 -2.51 -13.89
C PHE A 283 5.82 -2.17 -15.35
N LEU A 284 4.80 -2.13 -16.21
CA LEU A 284 4.98 -1.89 -17.65
C LEU A 284 5.57 -0.52 -17.95
N GLY A 285 5.16 0.53 -17.23
CA GLY A 285 5.69 1.87 -17.47
C GLY A 285 7.19 1.99 -17.21
N GLU A 286 7.71 1.29 -16.19
CA GLU A 286 9.15 1.24 -15.93
C GLU A 286 9.88 0.41 -17.00
N LEU A 287 9.29 -0.70 -17.43
CA LEU A 287 9.87 -1.57 -18.46
C LEU A 287 9.98 -0.83 -19.80
N ILE A 288 8.89 -0.21 -20.25
CA ILE A 288 8.83 0.54 -21.51
C ILE A 288 9.71 1.79 -21.43
N GLY A 289 9.67 2.53 -20.32
CA GLY A 289 10.45 3.76 -20.19
C GLY A 289 11.95 3.54 -20.17
N LYS A 290 12.41 2.52 -19.44
CA LYS A 290 13.83 2.15 -19.46
C LYS A 290 14.28 1.61 -20.81
N TRP A 291 13.40 0.91 -21.52
CA TRP A 291 13.69 0.40 -22.85
C TRP A 291 13.86 1.54 -23.88
N LYS A 292 13.04 2.59 -23.80
CA LYS A 292 13.15 3.75 -24.71
C LYS A 292 14.33 4.66 -24.38
N ASP A 293 14.43 5.10 -23.13
CA ASP A 293 15.52 5.97 -22.66
C ASP A 293 15.68 5.86 -21.14
N LYS A 294 16.56 4.96 -20.71
CA LYS A 294 16.86 4.74 -19.30
C LYS A 294 17.34 6.00 -18.58
N ASN A 295 18.20 6.79 -19.23
CA ASN A 295 18.80 7.95 -18.59
C ASN A 295 17.75 9.03 -18.33
N LYS A 296 16.89 9.30 -19.32
CA LYS A 296 15.78 10.23 -19.17
C LYS A 296 14.78 9.75 -18.12
N PHE A 297 14.41 8.47 -18.17
CA PHE A 297 13.46 7.89 -17.21
C PHE A 297 13.92 7.98 -15.75
N GLU A 298 15.22 7.83 -15.49
CA GLU A 298 15.79 7.87 -14.14
C GLU A 298 16.03 9.29 -13.61
N LYS A 299 16.30 10.26 -14.49
CA LYS A 299 16.65 11.64 -14.11
C LYS A 299 15.48 12.61 -14.14
N GLU A 300 14.52 12.41 -15.04
CA GLU A 300 13.40 13.31 -15.27
C GLU A 300 12.06 12.62 -14.99
N LEU A 301 11.00 13.41 -14.85
CA LEU A 301 9.64 12.90 -14.82
C LEU A 301 9.18 12.67 -16.27
N TRP A 302 9.18 11.40 -16.70
CA TRP A 302 8.77 10.98 -18.04
C TRP A 302 7.36 10.40 -17.97
N ILE A 303 6.40 11.10 -18.58
CA ILE A 303 4.95 10.80 -18.62
C ILE A 303 4.55 10.43 -20.06
#